data_AF-A0AAD6JVB2-F1
#
_entry.id   AF-A0AAD6JVB2-F1
#
_cell.length_a   1.000
_cell.length_b   1.000
_cell.length_c   1.000
_cell.angle_alpha   90.00
_cell.angle_beta   90.00
_cell.angle_gamma   90.00
#
_symmetry.space_group_name_H-M   'P 1'
#
loop_
_entity.id
_entity.type
_entity.pdbx_description
1 polymer ?
#
loop_
_entity_poly.entity_id
_entity_poly.type
_entity_poly.pdbx_seq_one_letter_code
_entity_poly.pdbx_strand_id
1 'polypeptide(L)'
;MKKLDWVFGNLALRISWVAVRAVFLPRQASDHCAMVLRMEPACPRGKPVFKFLNQWTEHDDFQDIVLKVWQTHIVGNPMFQLTTKLSILKHHLRVKHKNCTSHISHKVFKAQKAWNEAQLHLDEDPQNAGFRDRERQTTKLYMKLCKEEEAFFKQGSRVKWLKLGDHNTKFFHCSLVHRNARGTISSLKDE
;
A
#
# COMPACT_ATOMS: atom_id res chain seq x y z
N MET A 1 23.87 17.54 27.89
CA MET A 1 23.78 18.42 26.70
C MET A 1 22.35 18.44 26.20
N LYS A 2 21.79 19.61 25.87
CA LYS A 2 20.46 19.73 25.25
C LYS A 2 20.59 19.64 23.72
N LYS A 3 19.68 18.93 23.06
CA LYS A 3 19.60 18.90 21.59
C LYS A 3 18.86 20.15 21.12
N LEU A 4 19.57 21.11 20.54
CA LEU A 4 19.03 22.40 20.10
C LEU A 4 18.85 22.50 18.58
N ASP A 5 19.52 21.63 17.82
CA ASP A 5 19.49 21.66 16.35
C ASP A 5 18.53 20.59 15.78
N TRP A 6 17.67 21.00 14.84
CA TRP A 6 16.58 20.20 14.29
C TRP A 6 16.55 20.25 12.76
N VAL A 7 16.33 19.10 12.11
CA VAL A 7 15.91 19.04 10.70
C VAL A 7 14.45 18.63 10.68
N PHE A 8 13.63 19.43 10.02
CA PHE A 8 12.25 19.09 9.70
C PHE A 8 12.13 18.78 8.20
N GLY A 9 11.34 17.76 7.87
CA GLY A 9 11.06 17.37 6.49
C GLY A 9 9.58 17.10 6.34
N ASN A 10 8.99 17.61 5.27
CA ASN A 10 7.59 17.32 4.94
C ASN A 10 7.45 15.93 4.29
N LEU A 11 6.21 15.49 4.12
CA LEU A 11 5.93 14.19 3.49
C LEU A 11 6.44 14.12 2.05
N ALA A 12 6.33 15.21 1.29
CA ALA A 12 6.77 15.28 -0.10
C ALA A 12 8.27 14.98 -0.22
N LEU A 13 9.11 15.60 0.63
CA LEU A 13 10.55 15.33 0.71
C LEU A 13 10.82 13.83 0.93
N ARG A 14 10.07 13.18 1.81
CA ARG A 14 10.26 11.78 2.17
C ARG A 14 9.78 10.80 1.09
N ILE A 15 8.75 11.16 0.32
CA ILE A 15 8.29 10.37 -0.82
C ILE A 15 9.33 10.43 -1.94
N SER A 16 9.88 11.62 -2.20
CA SER A 16 10.93 11.81 -3.22
C SER A 16 12.25 11.16 -2.81
N TRP A 17 12.63 11.26 -1.53
CA TRP A 17 13.89 10.79 -1.00
C TRP A 17 13.67 9.79 0.15
N VAL A 18 13.41 8.54 -0.20
CA VAL A 18 13.07 7.49 0.77
C VAL A 18 14.19 7.22 1.78
N ALA A 19 15.45 7.41 1.35
CA ALA A 19 16.65 7.21 2.18
C ALA A 19 17.17 8.51 2.83
N VAL A 20 16.38 9.60 2.83
CA VAL A 20 16.80 10.88 3.41
C VAL A 20 17.15 10.73 4.90
N ARG A 21 18.34 11.19 5.28
CA ARG A 21 18.82 11.15 6.68
C ARG A 21 19.61 12.40 7.03
N ALA A 22 19.42 12.87 8.26
CA ALA A 22 20.25 13.92 8.84
C ALA A 22 21.40 13.28 9.63
N VAL A 23 22.63 13.66 9.29
CA VAL A 23 23.84 13.22 9.99
C VAL A 23 24.40 14.41 10.78
N PHE A 24 24.58 14.20 12.07
CA PHE A 24 25.18 15.17 13.00
C PHE A 24 26.68 14.86 13.08
N LEU A 25 27.52 15.80 12.65
CA LEU A 25 28.98 15.63 12.63
C LEU A 25 29.58 15.87 14.02
N PRO A 26 30.75 15.31 14.34
CA PRO A 26 31.44 15.62 15.60
C PRO A 26 31.63 17.13 15.76
N ARG A 27 31.44 17.64 16.99
CA ARG A 27 31.72 19.03 17.32
C ARG A 27 33.20 19.32 17.08
N GLN A 28 33.49 20.50 16.52
CA GLN A 28 34.85 20.99 16.35
C GLN A 28 35.02 22.29 17.13
N ALA A 29 34.99 23.45 16.46
CA ALA A 29 35.25 24.76 17.07
C ALA A 29 34.01 25.48 17.63
N SER A 30 32.80 24.96 17.40
CA SER A 30 31.53 25.53 17.89
C SER A 30 30.90 24.62 18.94
N ASP A 31 30.14 25.22 19.85
CA ASP A 31 29.22 24.53 20.75
C ASP A 31 27.96 23.99 20.04
N HIS A 32 27.79 24.30 18.75
CA HIS A 32 26.86 23.65 17.83
C HIS A 32 27.51 22.56 16.99
N CYS A 33 26.70 21.60 16.55
CA CYS A 33 27.08 20.49 15.71
C CYS A 33 26.66 20.76 14.26
N ALA A 34 27.58 20.65 13.29
CA ALA A 34 27.22 20.72 11.89
C ALA A 34 26.27 19.57 11.50
N MET A 35 25.27 19.87 10.68
CA MET A 35 24.25 18.91 10.25
C MET A 35 24.27 18.76 8.74
N VAL A 36 24.39 17.53 8.26
CA VAL A 36 24.41 17.20 6.84
C VAL A 36 23.17 16.40 6.50
N LEU A 37 22.34 16.94 5.62
CA LEU A 37 21.21 16.21 5.04
C LEU A 37 21.71 15.38 3.87
N ARG A 38 21.74 14.06 4.02
CA ARG A 38 22.07 13.13 2.95
C ARG A 38 20.80 12.73 2.23
N MET A 39 20.70 13.13 0.97
CA MET A 39 19.62 12.78 0.04
C MET A 39 20.17 11.74 -0.94
N GLU A 40 20.24 10.49 -0.48
CA GLU A 40 20.72 9.39 -1.31
C GLU A 40 19.55 8.82 -2.12
N PRO A 41 19.77 8.44 -3.40
CA PRO A 41 18.77 7.71 -4.16
C PRO A 41 18.47 6.40 -3.44
N ALA A 42 17.20 5.97 -3.49
CA ALA A 42 16.81 4.73 -2.86
C ALA A 42 17.60 3.56 -3.46
N CYS A 43 18.29 2.77 -2.62
CA CYS A 43 18.85 1.51 -3.06
C CYS A 43 17.76 0.63 -3.70
N PRO A 44 18.09 -0.16 -4.74
CA PRO A 44 17.15 -1.10 -5.32
C PRO A 44 16.60 -1.99 -4.21
N ARG A 45 15.29 -1.90 -3.99
CA ARG A 45 14.61 -2.76 -3.02
C ARG A 45 14.76 -4.20 -3.49
N GLY A 46 15.15 -5.10 -2.59
CA GLY A 46 15.13 -6.54 -2.86
C GLY A 46 13.74 -7.03 -3.25
N LYS A 47 13.63 -8.29 -3.69
CA LYS A 47 12.36 -8.89 -4.12
C LYS A 47 11.27 -8.64 -3.05
N PRO A 48 10.10 -8.08 -3.41
CA PRO A 48 9.07 -7.79 -2.44
C PRO A 48 8.62 -9.08 -1.75
N VAL A 49 8.63 -9.05 -0.42
CA VAL A 49 8.12 -10.14 0.40
C VAL A 49 6.61 -10.22 0.19
N PHE A 50 6.09 -11.43 0.04
CA PHE A 50 4.65 -11.65 -0.02
C PHE A 50 4.01 -11.24 1.30
N LYS A 51 2.98 -10.40 1.23
CA LYS A 51 2.13 -10.05 2.36
C LYS A 51 0.70 -10.37 1.97
N PHE A 52 0.04 -11.16 2.80
CA PHE A 52 -1.37 -11.44 2.63
C PHE A 52 -2.17 -10.16 2.83
N LEU A 53 -3.10 -9.83 1.93
CA LEU A 53 -4.03 -8.72 2.12
C LEU A 53 -5.35 -9.25 2.67
N ASN A 54 -5.79 -8.70 3.79
CA ASN A 54 -7.02 -9.17 4.45
C ASN A 54 -8.25 -8.97 3.56
N GLN A 55 -8.27 -7.90 2.76
CA GLN A 55 -9.38 -7.65 1.81
C GLN A 55 -9.61 -8.80 0.83
N TRP A 56 -8.60 -9.66 0.56
CA TRP A 56 -8.81 -10.79 -0.33
C TRP A 56 -9.86 -11.75 0.18
N THR A 57 -10.05 -11.87 1.50
CA THR A 57 -11.10 -12.73 2.08
C THR A 57 -12.50 -12.21 1.82
N GLU A 58 -12.66 -10.94 1.45
CA GLU A 58 -13.95 -10.33 1.11
C GLU A 58 -14.31 -10.52 -0.36
N HIS A 59 -13.41 -11.06 -1.18
CA HIS A 59 -13.71 -11.34 -2.58
C HIS A 59 -14.40 -12.70 -2.72
N ASP A 60 -15.48 -12.75 -3.49
CA ASP A 60 -16.29 -13.97 -3.70
C ASP A 60 -15.46 -15.17 -4.19
N ASP A 61 -14.46 -14.93 -5.05
CA ASP A 61 -13.60 -15.96 -5.64
C ASP A 61 -12.50 -16.47 -4.70
N PHE A 62 -12.31 -15.87 -3.51
CA PHE A 62 -11.22 -16.26 -2.61
C PHE A 62 -11.38 -17.67 -2.07
N GLN A 63 -12.58 -18.02 -1.60
CA GLN A 63 -12.85 -19.33 -1.02
C GLN A 63 -12.67 -20.43 -2.06
N ASP A 64 -13.10 -20.20 -3.29
CA ASP A 64 -12.95 -21.13 -4.41
C ASP A 64 -11.48 -21.38 -4.75
N ILE A 65 -10.65 -20.33 -4.76
CA ILE A 65 -9.20 -20.47 -4.96
C ILE A 65 -8.58 -21.33 -3.85
N VAL A 66 -8.93 -21.08 -2.60
CA VAL A 66 -8.41 -21.85 -1.46
C VAL A 66 -8.82 -23.31 -1.56
N LEU A 67 -10.11 -23.58 -1.81
CA LEU A 67 -10.64 -24.94 -1.96
C LEU A 67 -9.95 -25.70 -3.09
N LYS A 68 -9.80 -25.06 -4.26
CA LYS A 68 -9.13 -25.65 -5.41
C LYS A 68 -7.69 -26.05 -5.10
N VAL A 69 -6.94 -25.20 -4.39
CA VAL A 69 -5.58 -25.53 -3.96
C VAL A 69 -5.60 -26.63 -2.89
N TRP A 70 -6.56 -26.61 -1.96
CA TRP A 70 -6.63 -27.59 -0.88
C TRP A 70 -6.98 -29.00 -1.36
N GLN A 71 -7.74 -29.12 -2.44
CA GLN A 71 -8.11 -30.39 -3.08
C GLN A 71 -6.98 -30.99 -3.93
N THR A 72 -5.87 -30.27 -4.16
CA THR A 72 -4.72 -30.84 -4.88
C THR A 72 -4.09 -31.98 -4.09
N HIS A 73 -3.88 -33.11 -4.76
CA HIS A 73 -3.16 -34.23 -4.19
C HIS A 73 -1.65 -33.94 -4.22
N ILE A 74 -1.01 -33.99 -3.05
CA ILE A 74 0.43 -33.79 -2.90
C ILE A 74 0.99 -34.98 -2.13
N VAL A 75 1.99 -35.64 -2.70
CA VAL A 75 2.67 -36.78 -2.08
C VAL A 75 3.79 -36.27 -1.20
N GLY A 76 3.90 -36.81 0.02
CA GLY A 76 4.95 -36.48 0.99
C GLY A 76 4.44 -36.50 2.42
N ASN A 77 5.29 -36.15 3.39
CA ASN A 77 4.86 -36.05 4.78
C ASN A 77 3.86 -34.87 4.99
N PRO A 78 3.06 -34.88 6.06
CA PRO A 78 2.02 -33.84 6.27
C PRO A 78 2.55 -32.41 6.24
N MET A 79 3.76 -32.17 6.75
CA MET A 79 4.39 -30.85 6.75
C MET A 79 4.78 -30.40 5.33
N PHE A 80 5.28 -31.31 4.51
CA PHE A 80 5.60 -31.07 3.11
C PHE A 80 4.32 -30.80 2.30
N GLN A 81 3.25 -31.56 2.55
CA GLN A 81 1.95 -31.32 1.90
C GLN A 81 1.42 -29.92 2.24
N LEU A 82 1.43 -29.54 3.51
CA LEU A 82 0.97 -28.22 3.96
C LEU A 82 1.78 -27.08 3.34
N THR A 83 3.11 -27.15 3.45
CA THR A 83 4.00 -26.09 2.94
C THR A 83 3.92 -25.95 1.42
N THR A 84 3.75 -27.05 0.69
CA THR A 84 3.56 -27.03 -0.77
C THR A 84 2.22 -26.41 -1.15
N LYS A 85 1.11 -26.78 -0.48
CA LYS A 85 -0.21 -26.15 -0.69
C LYS A 85 -0.16 -24.64 -0.42
N LEU A 86 0.48 -24.22 0.66
CA LEU A 86 0.66 -22.80 0.98
C LEU A 86 1.51 -22.07 -0.08
N SER A 87 2.53 -22.73 -0.64
CA SER A 87 3.35 -22.18 -1.72
C SER A 87 2.54 -21.96 -3.01
N ILE A 88 1.71 -22.93 -3.37
CA ILE A 88 0.79 -22.85 -4.53
C ILE A 88 -0.24 -21.72 -4.31
N LEU A 89 -0.89 -21.69 -3.15
CA LEU A 89 -1.86 -20.65 -2.80
C LEU A 89 -1.22 -19.25 -2.86
N LYS A 90 -0.01 -19.10 -2.30
CA LYS A 90 0.78 -17.87 -2.37
C LYS A 90 1.03 -17.44 -3.82
N HIS A 91 1.27 -18.37 -4.75
CA HIS A 91 1.43 -18.04 -6.17
C HIS A 91 0.14 -17.47 -6.77
N HIS A 92 -1.00 -18.15 -6.57
CA HIS A 92 -2.30 -17.66 -7.04
C HIS A 92 -2.63 -16.26 -6.49
N LEU A 93 -2.41 -16.06 -5.18
CA LEU A 93 -2.66 -14.77 -4.53
C LEU A 93 -1.70 -13.67 -5.04
N ARG A 94 -0.46 -14.00 -5.39
CA ARG A 94 0.48 -13.05 -6.02
C ARG A 94 0.01 -12.61 -7.40
N VAL A 95 -0.48 -13.53 -8.22
CA VAL A 95 -1.03 -13.22 -9.55
C VAL A 95 -2.28 -12.35 -9.40
N LYS A 96 -3.19 -12.73 -8.49
CA LYS A 96 -4.38 -11.94 -8.16
C LYS A 96 -4.03 -10.53 -7.69
N HIS A 97 -3.02 -10.40 -6.82
CA HIS A 97 -2.53 -9.09 -6.39
C HIS A 97 -2.06 -8.24 -7.57
N LYS A 98 -1.26 -8.82 -8.47
CA LYS A 98 -0.75 -8.13 -9.66
C LYS A 98 -1.89 -7.66 -10.57
N ASN A 99 -2.96 -8.43 -10.70
CA ASN A 99 -4.06 -8.09 -11.60
C ASN A 99 -5.06 -7.11 -10.95
N CYS A 100 -5.47 -7.36 -9.71
CA CYS A 100 -6.57 -6.64 -9.06
C CYS A 100 -6.09 -5.43 -8.24
N THR A 101 -5.08 -5.60 -7.39
CA THR A 101 -4.72 -4.58 -6.39
C THR A 101 -3.43 -3.82 -6.70
N SER A 102 -2.65 -4.25 -7.70
CA SER A 102 -1.49 -3.48 -8.14
C SER A 102 -1.93 -2.11 -8.64
N HIS A 103 -1.16 -1.09 -8.27
CA HIS A 103 -1.43 0.32 -8.60
C HIS A 103 -2.87 0.75 -8.23
N ILE A 104 -3.38 0.31 -7.07
CA ILE A 104 -4.75 0.58 -6.62
C ILE A 104 -5.11 2.07 -6.69
N SER A 105 -4.22 2.98 -6.27
CA SER A 105 -4.46 4.43 -6.35
C SER A 105 -4.65 4.94 -7.77
N HIS A 106 -3.92 4.39 -8.74
CA HIS A 106 -4.10 4.75 -10.15
C HIS A 106 -5.42 4.18 -10.71
N LYS A 107 -5.84 3.00 -10.24
CA LYS A 107 -7.15 2.44 -10.60
C LYS A 107 -8.30 3.24 -10.02
N VAL A 108 -8.21 3.66 -8.76
CA VAL A 108 -9.16 4.58 -8.12
C VAL A 108 -9.25 5.88 -8.91
N PHE A 109 -8.11 6.49 -9.27
CA PHE A 109 -8.07 7.70 -10.09
C PHE A 109 -8.78 7.51 -11.45
N LYS A 110 -8.49 6.41 -12.17
CA LYS A 110 -9.15 6.09 -13.44
C LYS A 110 -10.66 5.88 -13.28
N ALA A 111 -11.07 5.18 -12.23
CA ALA A 111 -12.48 4.92 -11.94
C ALA A 111 -13.22 6.21 -11.57
N GLN A 112 -12.58 7.11 -10.81
CA GLN A 112 -13.11 8.44 -10.50
C GLN A 112 -13.31 9.25 -11.79
N LYS A 113 -12.31 9.26 -12.68
CA LYS A 113 -12.44 9.95 -13.97
C LYS A 113 -13.60 9.40 -14.80
N ALA A 114 -13.71 8.08 -14.91
CA ALA A 114 -14.80 7.44 -15.64
C ALA A 114 -16.18 7.69 -15.01
N TRP A 115 -16.25 7.80 -13.68
CA TRP A 115 -17.47 8.18 -12.99
C TRP A 115 -17.86 9.63 -13.29
N ASN A 116 -16.92 10.57 -13.20
CA ASN A 116 -17.17 11.98 -13.56
C ASN A 116 -17.62 12.13 -15.03
N GLU A 117 -17.00 11.41 -15.96
CA GLU A 117 -17.42 11.37 -17.38
C GLU A 117 -18.85 10.81 -17.53
N ALA A 118 -19.20 9.76 -16.78
CA ALA A 118 -20.56 9.21 -16.80
C ALA A 118 -21.60 10.17 -16.20
N GLN A 119 -21.24 10.94 -15.17
CA GLN A 119 -22.10 11.97 -14.59
C GLN A 119 -22.36 13.09 -15.60
N LEU A 120 -21.32 13.59 -16.29
CA LEU A 120 -21.47 14.62 -17.33
C LEU A 120 -22.45 14.19 -18.42
N HIS A 121 -22.33 12.96 -18.92
CA HIS A 121 -23.28 12.44 -19.92
C HIS A 121 -24.71 12.27 -19.40
N LEU A 122 -24.86 11.93 -18.11
CA LEU A 122 -26.16 11.84 -17.48
C LEU A 122 -26.80 13.22 -17.25
N ASP A 123 -25.99 14.25 -16.96
CA ASP A 123 -26.45 15.63 -16.82
C ASP A 123 -26.89 16.21 -18.18
N GLU A 124 -26.24 15.79 -19.28
CA GLU A 124 -26.62 16.17 -20.66
C GLU A 124 -27.96 15.56 -21.10
N ASP A 125 -28.22 14.29 -20.76
CA ASP A 125 -29.49 13.61 -21.05
C ASP A 125 -29.96 12.75 -19.87
N PRO A 126 -30.69 13.35 -18.91
CA PRO A 126 -31.12 12.66 -17.70
C PRO A 126 -32.12 11.53 -17.94
N GLN A 127 -32.80 11.49 -19.08
CA GLN A 127 -33.81 10.46 -19.39
C GLN A 127 -33.21 9.22 -20.05
N ASN A 128 -31.96 9.30 -20.48
CA ASN A 128 -31.27 8.19 -21.12
C ASN A 128 -31.01 7.04 -20.12
N ALA A 129 -31.68 5.91 -20.33
CA ALA A 129 -31.48 4.71 -19.51
C ALA A 129 -30.03 4.19 -19.57
N GLY A 130 -29.35 4.32 -20.72
CA GLY A 130 -27.97 3.86 -20.90
C GLY A 130 -26.97 4.68 -20.08
N PHE A 131 -27.15 6.00 -19.99
CA PHE A 131 -26.30 6.85 -19.15
C PHE A 131 -26.53 6.59 -17.67
N ARG A 132 -27.78 6.35 -17.24
CA ARG A 132 -28.09 5.96 -15.86
C ARG A 132 -27.42 4.64 -15.48
N ASP A 133 -27.49 3.64 -16.34
CA ASP A 133 -26.87 2.34 -16.09
C ASP A 133 -25.33 2.45 -16.04
N ARG A 134 -24.75 3.27 -16.92
CA ARG A 134 -23.31 3.50 -16.95
C ARG A 134 -22.82 4.24 -15.71
N GLU A 135 -23.52 5.29 -15.26
CA GLU A 135 -23.24 5.99 -14.00
C GLU A 135 -23.30 4.99 -12.85
N ARG A 136 -24.37 4.20 -12.75
CA ARG A 136 -24.53 3.23 -11.66
C ARG A 136 -23.40 2.19 -11.64
N GLN A 137 -22.91 1.76 -12.79
CA GLN A 137 -21.79 0.83 -12.91
C GLN A 137 -20.46 1.48 -12.51
N THR A 138 -20.16 2.69 -13.00
CA THR A 138 -18.92 3.40 -12.67
C THR A 138 -18.87 3.80 -11.20
N THR A 139 -19.99 4.24 -10.62
CA THR A 139 -20.14 4.53 -9.19
C THR A 139 -19.85 3.32 -8.33
N LYS A 140 -20.48 2.16 -8.65
CA LYS A 140 -20.23 0.91 -7.92
C LYS A 140 -18.76 0.49 -7.99
N LEU A 141 -18.14 0.60 -9.18
CA LEU A 141 -16.72 0.27 -9.36
C LEU A 141 -15.81 1.21 -8.56
N TYR A 142 -16.08 2.51 -8.63
CA TYR A 142 -15.32 3.53 -7.89
C TYR A 142 -15.41 3.29 -6.38
N MET A 143 -16.61 3.12 -5.83
CA MET A 143 -16.82 2.82 -4.41
C MET A 143 -16.12 1.53 -3.97
N LYS A 144 -16.15 0.49 -4.81
CA LYS A 144 -15.43 -0.77 -4.53
C LYS A 144 -13.92 -0.52 -4.45
N LEU A 145 -13.34 0.16 -5.44
CA LEU A 145 -11.90 0.44 -5.47
C LEU A 145 -11.45 1.35 -4.33
N CYS A 146 -12.27 2.32 -3.92
CA CYS A 146 -12.00 3.16 -2.76
C CYS A 146 -11.90 2.34 -1.47
N LYS A 147 -12.82 1.39 -1.25
CA LYS A 147 -12.77 0.47 -0.11
C LYS A 147 -11.53 -0.41 -0.14
N GLU A 148 -11.18 -0.95 -1.30
CA GLU A 148 -9.96 -1.75 -1.49
C GLU A 148 -8.69 -0.92 -1.23
N GLU A 149 -8.64 0.34 -1.66
CA GLU A 149 -7.53 1.25 -1.40
C GLU A 149 -7.38 1.55 0.11
N GLU A 150 -8.48 1.86 0.77
CA GLU A 150 -8.50 2.13 2.21
C GLU A 150 -8.03 0.91 3.01
N ALA A 151 -8.54 -0.29 2.69
CA ALA A 151 -8.12 -1.54 3.31
C ALA A 151 -6.62 -1.81 3.10
N PHE A 152 -6.12 -1.60 1.88
CA PHE A 152 -4.71 -1.76 1.55
C PHE A 152 -3.81 -0.85 2.39
N PHE A 153 -4.10 0.45 2.45
CA PHE A 153 -3.28 1.38 3.23
C PHE A 153 -3.45 1.19 4.73
N LYS A 154 -4.65 0.89 5.22
CA LYS A 154 -4.90 0.60 6.63
C LYS A 154 -4.05 -0.58 7.09
N GLN A 155 -4.08 -1.69 6.35
CA GLN A 155 -3.29 -2.88 6.70
C GLN A 155 -1.78 -2.58 6.68
N GLY A 156 -1.33 -1.81 5.68
CA GLY A 156 0.07 -1.35 5.60
C GLY A 156 0.50 -0.49 6.78
N SER A 157 -0.35 0.44 7.21
CA SER A 157 -0.09 1.39 8.30
C SER A 157 0.01 0.72 9.67
N ARG A 158 -0.66 -0.43 9.86
CA ARG A 158 -0.87 -1.12 11.15
C ARG A 158 -1.62 -0.30 12.21
N VAL A 159 -2.35 0.74 11.80
CA VAL A 159 -3.22 1.51 12.69
C VAL A 159 -4.42 0.65 13.08
N LYS A 160 -4.59 0.40 14.39
CA LYS A 160 -5.67 -0.45 14.93
C LYS A 160 -6.89 0.33 15.43
N TRP A 161 -6.67 1.56 15.90
CA TRP A 161 -7.72 2.37 16.54
C TRP A 161 -8.71 2.97 15.55
N LEU A 162 -8.29 3.20 14.30
CA LEU A 162 -9.14 3.74 13.24
C LEU A 162 -9.84 2.61 12.49
N LYS A 163 -11.18 2.66 12.41
CA LYS A 163 -11.99 1.72 11.63
C LYS A 163 -11.98 2.12 10.15
N LEU A 164 -12.33 1.18 9.26
CA LEU A 164 -12.54 1.48 7.83
C LEU A 164 -13.88 2.22 7.69
N GLY A 165 -13.97 3.18 6.78
CA GLY A 165 -15.21 3.89 6.47
C GLY A 165 -15.05 5.40 6.27
N ASP A 166 -14.02 5.99 6.87
CA ASP A 166 -13.77 7.44 6.77
C ASP A 166 -13.03 7.82 5.48
N HIS A 167 -12.77 6.86 4.58
CA HIS A 167 -12.03 7.05 3.32
C HIS A 167 -10.68 7.75 3.54
N ASN A 168 -10.06 7.55 4.71
CA ASN A 168 -8.89 8.31 5.13
C ASN A 168 -7.58 7.70 4.58
N THR A 169 -7.55 7.45 3.28
CA THR A 169 -6.43 6.84 2.55
C THR A 169 -5.17 7.69 2.70
N LYS A 170 -5.30 9.02 2.72
CA LYS A 170 -4.20 9.97 2.94
C LYS A 170 -3.53 9.74 4.30
N PHE A 171 -4.29 9.65 5.39
CA PHE A 171 -3.73 9.41 6.73
C PHE A 171 -2.99 8.07 6.80
N PHE A 172 -3.61 6.99 6.29
CA PHE A 172 -2.99 5.68 6.30
C PHE A 172 -1.73 5.63 5.43
N HIS A 173 -1.74 6.30 4.27
CA HIS A 173 -0.58 6.43 3.40
C HIS A 173 0.56 7.20 4.09
N CYS A 174 0.27 8.36 4.71
CA CYS A 174 1.25 9.11 5.51
C CYS A 174 1.86 8.25 6.61
N SER A 175 1.01 7.53 7.36
CA SER A 175 1.42 6.63 8.44
C SER A 175 2.31 5.49 7.93
N LEU A 176 1.97 4.90 6.79
CA LEU A 176 2.78 3.87 6.12
C LEU A 176 4.16 4.41 5.71
N VAL A 177 4.22 5.60 5.10
CA VAL A 177 5.47 6.25 4.70
C VAL A 177 6.35 6.55 5.91
N HIS A 178 5.75 7.06 7.00
CA HIS A 178 6.46 7.29 8.25
C HIS A 178 7.03 5.99 8.85
N ARG A 179 6.21 4.95 8.91
CA ARG A 179 6.60 3.62 9.41
C ARG A 179 7.73 3.01 8.59
N ASN A 180 7.64 3.06 7.27
CA ASN A 180 8.65 2.47 6.39
C ASN A 180 10.02 3.08 6.65
N ALA A 181 10.15 4.40 6.75
CA ALA A 181 11.46 4.99 7.01
C ALA A 181 11.92 4.88 8.48
N ARG A 182 11.03 4.60 9.45
CA ARG A 182 11.46 4.15 10.79
C ARG A 182 12.04 2.74 10.77
N GLY A 183 11.55 1.88 9.88
CA GLY A 183 12.02 0.50 9.72
C GLY A 183 13.26 0.35 8.83
N THR A 184 13.68 1.42 8.15
CA THR A 184 14.90 1.40 7.33
C THR A 184 16.13 1.38 8.22
N ILE A 185 16.94 0.34 8.10
CA ILE A 185 18.26 0.25 8.76
C ILE A 185 19.25 1.08 7.94
N SER A 186 19.73 2.19 8.51
CA SER A 186 20.61 3.14 7.82
C SER A 186 22.11 2.90 8.03
N SER A 187 22.47 2.16 9.09
CA SER A 187 23.85 1.84 9.45
C SER A 187 23.85 0.67 10.43
N LEU A 188 24.79 -0.25 10.26
CA LEU A 188 25.19 -1.17 11.32
C LEU A 188 26.39 -0.54 12.02
N LYS A 189 26.44 -0.63 13.34
CA LYS A 189 27.60 -0.23 14.12
C LYS A 189 28.13 -1.49 14.79
N ASP A 190 29.41 -1.76 14.58
CA ASP A 190 30.14 -2.73 15.39
C ASP A 190 30.41 -2.08 16.76
N GLU A 191 30.53 -2.90 17.80
CA GLU A 191 30.90 -2.45 19.16
C GLU A 191 32.32 -1.88 19.22
#